data_AF-A0A1F2RES1-F1
#
_entry.id   AF-A0A1F2RES1-F1
#
_cell.length_a   1.000
_cell.length_b   1.000
_cell.length_c   1.000
_cell.angle_alpha   90.00
_cell.angle_beta   90.00
_cell.angle_gamma   90.00
#
_symmetry.space_group_name_H-M   'P 1'
#
loop_
_entity.id
_entity.type
_entity.pdbx_description
1 polymer ?
#
loop_
_entity_poly.entity_id
_entity_poly.type
_entity_poly.pdbx_seq_one_letter_code
_entity_poly.pdbx_strand_id
1 'polypeptide(L)'
;MTRLTGISGRRAVKAFERAGFKAGKALNGHVSLTKSPGQIVVLPLERELAPTLLRAQMQRAGLGEKEFLAFLPRMVLGNLLVIG
;
A
#
# COMPACT_ATOMS: atom_id res chain seq x y z
N MET A 1 3.67 18.51 -5.44
CA MET A 1 4.04 17.41 -4.51
C MET A 1 3.07 16.25 -4.71
N THR A 2 3.58 15.07 -5.03
CA THR A 2 2.76 13.88 -5.29
C THR A 2 2.22 13.34 -3.97
N ARG A 3 0.91 13.11 -3.82
CA ARG A 3 0.29 12.63 -2.55
C ARG A 3 0.72 11.22 -2.09
N LEU A 4 1.61 10.59 -2.83
CA LEU A 4 2.01 9.19 -2.69
C LEU A 4 3.43 9.00 -2.12
N THR A 5 4.07 10.06 -1.63
CA THR A 5 5.40 9.99 -0.99
C THR A 5 5.30 9.44 0.44
N GLY A 6 6.39 8.85 0.96
CA GLY A 6 6.45 8.36 2.35
C GLY A 6 5.60 7.11 2.64
N ILE A 7 5.24 6.35 1.60
CA ILE A 7 4.44 5.12 1.74
C ILE A 7 5.36 3.91 1.69
N SER A 8 5.48 3.19 2.80
CA SER A 8 6.23 1.94 2.85
C SER A 8 5.49 0.81 2.12
N GLY A 9 6.24 -0.21 1.69
CA GLY A 9 5.66 -1.39 1.06
C GLY A 9 4.61 -2.08 1.94
N ARG A 10 4.87 -2.16 3.24
CA ARG A 10 3.91 -2.73 4.20
C ARG A 10 2.61 -1.94 4.29
N ARG A 11 2.68 -0.60 4.29
CA ARG A 11 1.48 0.25 4.31
C ARG A 11 0.69 0.12 3.01
N ALA A 12 1.38 0.05 1.87
CA ALA A 12 0.75 -0.17 0.58
C ALA A 12 0.06 -1.54 0.52
N VAL A 13 0.71 -2.63 0.97
CA VAL A 13 0.09 -3.96 1.09
C VAL A 13 -1.21 -3.89 1.89
N LYS A 14 -1.20 -3.25 3.07
CA LYS A 14 -2.42 -3.10 3.88
C LYS A 14 -3.52 -2.29 3.19
N ALA A 15 -3.16 -1.26 2.41
CA ALA A 15 -4.14 -0.50 1.65
C ALA A 15 -4.79 -1.35 0.54
N PHE A 16 -4.00 -2.13 -0.20
CA PHE A 16 -4.55 -3.05 -1.21
C PHE A 16 -5.39 -4.17 -0.57
N GLU A 17 -4.98 -4.72 0.58
CA GLU A 17 -5.79 -5.69 1.32
C GLU A 17 -7.17 -5.11 1.68
N ARG A 18 -7.20 -3.87 2.18
CA ARG A 18 -8.46 -3.16 2.48
C ARG A 18 -9.30 -2.84 1.25
N ALA A 19 -8.69 -2.72 0.07
CA ALA A 19 -9.37 -2.59 -1.21
C ALA A 19 -9.89 -3.94 -1.76
N GLY A 20 -9.72 -5.04 -1.00
CA GLY A 20 -10.22 -6.37 -1.31
C GLY A 20 -9.21 -7.30 -1.99
N PHE A 21 -7.92 -6.93 -2.06
CA PHE A 21 -6.88 -7.83 -2.54
C PHE A 21 -6.48 -8.83 -1.44
N LYS A 22 -6.06 -10.04 -1.84
CA LYS A 22 -5.48 -11.03 -0.93
C LYS A 22 -3.97 -11.06 -1.14
N ALA A 23 -3.21 -10.76 -0.08
CA ALA A 23 -1.75 -10.86 -0.12
C ALA A 23 -1.30 -12.32 -0.08
N GLY A 24 -0.37 -12.67 -0.95
CA GLY A 24 0.34 -13.95 -0.92
C GLY A 24 1.52 -13.94 0.07
N LYS A 25 2.29 -15.03 0.06
CA LYS A 25 3.53 -15.12 0.83
C LYS A 25 4.57 -14.13 0.31
N ALA A 26 5.26 -13.47 1.23
CA ALA A 26 6.42 -12.67 0.86
C ALA A 26 7.56 -13.56 0.36
N LEU A 27 8.12 -13.23 -0.80
CA LEU A 27 9.26 -13.93 -1.39
C LEU A 27 10.29 -12.89 -1.86
N ASN A 28 11.56 -13.05 -1.44
CA ASN A 28 12.66 -12.16 -1.85
C ASN A 28 12.34 -10.66 -1.68
N GLY A 29 11.75 -10.30 -0.53
CA GLY A 29 11.39 -8.91 -0.23
C GLY A 29 10.19 -8.38 -1.01
N HIS A 30 9.47 -9.20 -1.76
CA HIS A 30 8.29 -8.80 -2.52
C HIS A 30 7.03 -9.54 -2.03
N VAL A 31 5.87 -8.92 -2.21
CA VAL A 31 4.55 -9.53 -1.98
C VAL A 31 3.73 -9.36 -3.25
N SER A 32 3.12 -10.46 -3.71
CA SER A 32 2.05 -10.43 -4.71
C SER A 32 0.69 -10.32 -4.02
N LEU A 33 -0.22 -9.54 -4.59
CA LEU A 33 -1.61 -9.48 -4.16
C LEU A 33 -2.55 -9.68 -5.34
N THR A 34 -3.63 -10.42 -5.10
CA THR A 34 -4.61 -10.76 -6.14
C THR A 34 -6.03 -10.52 -5.64
N LYS A 35 -6.90 -9.91 -6.45
CA LYS A 35 -8.32 -9.74 -6.14
C LYS A 35 -9.22 -10.61 -7.01
N SER A 36 -8.91 -10.69 -8.30
CA SER A 36 -9.61 -11.50 -9.31
C SER A 36 -8.59 -12.10 -10.29
N PRO A 37 -8.94 -13.13 -11.08
CA PRO A 37 -8.07 -13.66 -12.13
C PRO A 37 -7.55 -12.54 -13.04
N GLY A 38 -6.23 -12.46 -13.22
CA GLY A 38 -5.58 -11.42 -14.04
C GLY A 38 -5.35 -10.07 -13.33
N GLN A 39 -5.92 -9.83 -12.15
CA GLN A 39 -5.68 -8.60 -11.39
C GLN A 39 -4.64 -8.83 -10.30
N ILE A 40 -3.36 -8.69 -10.67
CA ILE A 40 -2.20 -8.95 -9.82
C ILE A 40 -1.39 -7.67 -9.61
N VAL A 41 -1.08 -7.40 -8.34
CA VAL A 41 -0.18 -6.32 -7.92
C VAL A 41 1.05 -6.95 -7.27
N VAL A 42 2.24 -6.42 -7.56
CA VAL A 42 3.49 -6.84 -6.91
C VAL A 42 4.14 -5.63 -6.27
N LEU A 43 4.45 -5.73 -4.97
CA LEU A 43 5.05 -4.66 -4.20
C LEU A 43 6.34 -5.11 -3.51
N PRO A 44 7.42 -4.33 -3.60
CA PRO A 44 8.56 -4.51 -2.72
C PRO A 44 8.20 -4.09 -1.29
N LEU A 45 8.80 -4.74 -0.29
CA LEU A 45 8.62 -4.50 1.13
C LEU A 45 9.66 -3.52 1.69
N GLU A 46 9.89 -2.42 0.97
CA GLU A 46 10.86 -1.39 1.34
C GLU A 46 10.27 -0.33 2.27
N ARG A 47 11.15 0.50 2.85
CA ARG A 47 10.77 1.59 3.76
C ARG A 47 9.93 2.66 3.07
N GLU A 48 10.17 2.90 1.79
CA GLU A 48 9.42 3.84 0.97
C GLU A 48 9.36 3.34 -0.47
N LEU A 49 8.18 3.41 -1.08
CA LEU A 49 7.96 3.09 -2.48
C LEU A 49 7.97 4.36 -3.32
N ALA A 50 8.54 4.26 -4.52
CA ALA A 50 8.47 5.33 -5.51
C ALA A 50 7.00 5.64 -5.87
N PRO A 51 6.59 6.92 -5.89
CA PRO A 51 5.23 7.32 -6.29
C PRO A 51 4.80 6.81 -7.66
N THR A 52 5.74 6.70 -8.61
CA THR A 52 5.51 6.18 -9.96
C THR A 52 5.17 4.69 -9.95
N LEU A 53 5.88 3.89 -9.14
CA LEU A 53 5.59 2.47 -8.95
C LEU A 53 4.19 2.29 -8.37
N LEU A 54 3.85 3.03 -7.31
CA LEU A 54 2.53 2.96 -6.70
C LEU A 54 1.42 3.32 -7.71
N ARG A 55 1.60 4.37 -8.52
CA ARG A 55 0.65 4.72 -9.57
C ARG A 55 0.45 3.62 -10.60
N ALA A 56 1.54 3.01 -11.07
CA ALA A 56 1.45 1.92 -12.03
C ALA A 56 0.70 0.71 -11.45
N GLN A 57 0.96 0.36 -10.19
CA GLN A 57 0.26 -0.74 -9.52
C GLN A 57 -1.22 -0.42 -9.26
N MET A 58 -1.54 0.81 -8.85
CA MET A 58 -2.92 1.27 -8.70
C MET A 58 -3.71 1.22 -10.01
N GLN A 59 -3.10 1.62 -11.13
CA GLN A 59 -3.72 1.52 -12.45
C GLN A 59 -4.01 0.06 -12.84
N ARG A 60 -3.04 -0.85 -12.63
CA ARG A 60 -3.24 -2.30 -12.85
C ARG A 60 -4.33 -2.88 -11.94
N ALA A 61 -4.46 -2.34 -10.74
CA ALA A 61 -5.48 -2.70 -9.76
C ALA A 61 -6.85 -2.05 -10.03
N GLY A 62 -6.98 -1.17 -11.02
CA GLY A 62 -8.21 -0.40 -11.24
C GLY A 62 -8.61 0.44 -10.02
N LEU A 63 -7.63 0.91 -9.23
CA LEU A 63 -7.84 1.64 -7.98
C LEU A 63 -7.40 3.10 -8.13
N GLY A 64 -8.28 4.06 -7.82
CA GLY A 64 -7.94 5.48 -7.90
C GLY A 64 -7.00 5.93 -6.76
N GLU A 65 -6.23 7.01 -7.01
CA GLU A 65 -5.31 7.58 -6.00
C GLU A 65 -6.05 7.97 -4.71
N LYS A 66 -7.24 8.57 -4.81
CA LYS A 66 -8.06 8.95 -3.65
C LYS A 66 -8.54 7.75 -2.84
N GLU A 67 -9.00 6.69 -3.51
CA GLU A 67 -9.47 5.46 -2.87
C GLU A 67 -8.32 4.76 -2.16
N PHE A 68 -7.18 4.62 -2.83
CA PHE A 68 -5.98 4.04 -2.24
C PHE A 68 -5.54 4.79 -0.97
N LEU A 69 -5.52 6.12 -1.01
CA LEU A 69 -5.17 6.94 0.15
C LEU A 69 -6.18 6.76 1.31
N ALA A 70 -7.46 6.57 1.01
CA ALA A 70 -8.47 6.29 2.04
C ALA A 70 -8.27 4.93 2.71
N PHE A 71 -7.67 3.96 2.01
CA PHE A 71 -7.36 2.64 2.56
C PHE A 71 -6.06 2.59 3.36
N LEU A 72 -5.19 3.60 3.29
CA LEU A 72 -3.95 3.59 4.06
C LEU A 72 -4.23 3.45 5.56
N PRO A 73 -3.45 2.65 6.30
CA PRO A 73 -3.53 2.63 7.75
C PRO A 73 -3.24 4.03 8.28
N ARG A 74 -4.13 4.50 9.16
CA ARG A 74 -3.94 5.75 9.89
C ARG A 74 -2.70 5.59 10.73
N MET A 75 -1.80 6.56 10.65
CA MET A 75 -0.60 6.58 11.46
C MET A 75 -1.04 6.78 12.91
N VAL A 76 -1.02 5.72 13.71
CA VAL A 76 -1.11 5.87 15.16
C VAL A 76 0.25 6.46 15.55
N LEU A 77 0.28 7.76 15.81
CA LEU A 77 1.39 8.38 16.53
C LEU A 77 1.38 7.72 17.91
N GLY A 78 2.27 6.74 18.10
CA GLY A 78 2.52 6.18 19.42
C GLY A 78 2.94 7.30 20.37
N ASN A 79 2.24 7.40 21.49
CA ASN A 79 2.53 8.24 22.65
C ASN A 79 2.96 9.68 22.39
N LEU A 80 1.98 10.56 22.29
CA LEU A 80 2.07 11.87 22.94
C LEU A 80 1.02 11.94 24.05
N LEU A 81 1.17 11.07 25.05
CA LEU A 81 0.62 11.34 26.37
C LEU A 81 1.52 12.42 26.97
N VAL A 82 1.22 13.68 26.66
CA VAL A 82 1.60 14.78 27.55
C VAL A 82 0.71 14.59 28.77
N ILE A 83 1.27 13.96 29.81
CA ILE A 83 0.65 13.92 31.13
C ILE A 83 0.75 15.36 31.63
N GLY A 84 -0.39 16.05 31.64
CA GLY A 84 -0.58 17.28 32.42
C GLY A 84 -0.84 16.94 33.89
#